data_AF-A0A1M5S9C9-F1
#
_entry.id   AF-A0A1M5S9C9-F1
#
_cell.length_a   1.000
_cell.length_b   1.000
_cell.length_c   1.000
_cell.angle_alpha   90.00
_cell.angle_beta   90.00
_cell.angle_gamma   90.00
#
_symmetry.space_group_name_H-M   'P 1'
#
loop_
_entity.id
_entity.type
_entity.pdbx_description
1 polymer ?
#
loop_
_entity_poly.entity_id
_entity_poly.type
_entity_poly.pdbx_seq_one_letter_code
_entity_poly.pdbx_strand_id
1 'polypeptide(L)'
;MPSDAQLKLKHLSSLKFIKDGQNVIFSGNCGTGKTHISIALGIKACLEGYKVLFTIVPLFITQLKELKSNKSLRGYQNKLSKYDLVILDEFGYISADNEGAELLFTHISLRTGQKSTIITTNLSFDSWGEILVTQL
;
A
#
# COMPACT_ATOMS: atom_id res chain seq x y z
N MET A 1 -7.98 -21.39 2.27
CA MET A 1 -6.93 -20.73 1.47
C MET A 1 -6.14 -21.80 0.71
N PRO A 2 -5.83 -21.60 -0.59
CA PRO A 2 -4.99 -22.50 -1.37
C PRO A 2 -3.63 -22.74 -0.71
N SER A 3 -3.00 -23.90 -0.94
CA SER A 3 -1.69 -24.28 -0.36
C SER A 3 -0.60 -23.23 -0.62
N ASP A 4 -0.59 -22.66 -1.82
CA ASP A 4 0.40 -21.67 -2.24
C ASP A 4 0.29 -20.36 -1.45
N ALA A 5 -0.94 -19.98 -1.05
CA ALA A 5 -1.17 -18.82 -0.21
C ALA A 5 -0.62 -19.04 1.20
N GLN A 6 -0.71 -20.26 1.75
CA GLN A 6 -0.18 -20.56 3.08
C GLN A 6 1.36 -20.48 3.14
N LEU A 7 2.04 -20.97 2.11
CA LEU A 7 3.50 -20.86 2.01
C LEU A 7 3.96 -19.39 1.88
N LYS A 8 3.27 -18.61 1.04
CA LYS A 8 3.53 -17.16 0.92
C LYS A 8 3.29 -16.43 2.23
N LEU A 9 2.23 -16.77 2.99
CA LEU A 9 1.96 -16.17 4.29
C LEU A 9 3.03 -16.49 5.34
N LYS A 10 3.53 -17.73 5.37
CA LYS A 10 4.67 -18.08 6.23
C LYS A 10 5.90 -17.22 5.90
N HIS A 11 6.19 -17.03 4.61
CA HIS A 11 7.29 -16.16 4.19
C HIS A 11 7.05 -14.69 4.60
N LEU A 12 5.86 -14.13 4.36
CA LEU A 12 5.50 -12.77 4.75
C LEU A 12 5.57 -12.55 6.26
N SER A 13 5.24 -13.58 7.05
CA SER A 13 5.32 -13.50 8.50
C SER A 13 6.75 -13.26 9.01
N SER A 14 7.79 -13.57 8.23
CA SER A 14 9.18 -13.24 8.60
C SER A 14 9.47 -11.73 8.58
N LEU A 15 8.60 -10.93 7.97
CA LEU A 15 8.78 -9.50 7.71
C LEU A 15 10.03 -9.15 6.88
N LYS A 16 10.70 -10.14 6.27
CA LYS A 16 11.88 -9.92 5.43
C LYS A 16 11.62 -8.95 4.28
N PHE A 17 10.41 -8.94 3.74
CA PHE A 17 9.99 -8.00 2.70
C PHE A 17 10.14 -6.53 3.13
N ILE A 18 9.97 -6.21 4.41
CA ILE A 18 10.17 -4.85 4.97
C ILE A 18 11.63 -4.46 4.91
N LYS A 19 12.54 -5.38 5.29
CA LYS A 19 13.99 -5.16 5.23
C LYS A 19 14.49 -5.02 3.80
N ASP A 20 13.91 -5.79 2.89
CA ASP A 20 14.29 -5.82 1.47
C ASP A 20 13.60 -4.68 0.66
N GLY A 21 12.78 -3.83 1.30
CA GLY A 21 12.07 -2.73 0.62
C GLY A 21 11.07 -3.20 -0.43
N GLN A 22 10.56 -4.43 -0.29
CA GLN A 22 9.65 -5.06 -1.24
C GLN A 22 8.20 -4.71 -0.92
N ASN A 23 7.42 -4.38 -1.96
CA ASN A 23 5.99 -4.17 -1.83
C ASN A 23 5.22 -5.51 -1.90
N VAL A 24 4.07 -5.56 -1.24
CA VAL A 24 3.20 -6.74 -1.19
C VAL A 24 1.81 -6.33 -1.65
N ILE A 25 1.23 -7.10 -2.57
CA ILE A 25 -0.13 -6.86 -3.06
C ILE A 25 -0.99 -8.06 -2.67
N PHE A 26 -2.06 -7.78 -1.92
CA PHE A 26 -3.16 -8.72 -1.71
C PHE A 26 -4.29 -8.39 -2.67
N SER A 27 -4.55 -9.25 -3.64
CA SER A 27 -5.67 -9.15 -4.57
C SER A 27 -6.62 -10.33 -4.39
N GLY A 28 -7.91 -10.09 -4.58
CA GLY A 28 -8.97 -11.09 -4.55
C GLY A 28 -10.32 -10.54 -4.09
N ASN A 29 -11.37 -11.35 -4.19
CA ASN A 29 -12.75 -10.96 -3.89
C ASN A 29 -12.93 -10.43 -2.45
N CYS A 30 -14.02 -9.71 -2.19
CA CYS A 30 -14.39 -9.28 -0.84
C CYS A 30 -14.54 -10.49 0.11
N GLY A 31 -14.27 -10.28 1.41
CA GLY A 31 -14.38 -11.34 2.42
C GLY A 31 -13.25 -12.38 2.46
N THR A 32 -12.21 -12.23 1.64
CA THR A 32 -11.07 -13.18 1.58
C THR A 32 -9.97 -12.95 2.64
N GLY A 33 -10.16 -11.98 3.55
CA GLY A 33 -9.23 -11.72 4.64
C GLY A 33 -8.02 -10.85 4.30
N LYS A 34 -7.98 -10.19 3.13
CA LYS A 34 -6.88 -9.31 2.70
C LYS A 34 -6.53 -8.25 3.75
N THR A 35 -7.51 -7.42 4.12
CA THR A 35 -7.37 -6.39 5.16
C THR A 35 -6.92 -6.98 6.49
N HIS A 36 -7.53 -8.11 6.90
CA HIS A 36 -7.19 -8.78 8.15
C HIS A 36 -5.73 -9.24 8.20
N ILE A 37 -5.24 -9.85 7.12
CA ILE A 37 -3.84 -10.29 7.01
C ILE A 37 -2.90 -9.09 6.98
N SER A 38 -3.22 -8.03 6.24
CA SER A 38 -2.43 -6.79 6.21
C SER A 38 -2.28 -6.19 7.60
N ILE A 39 -3.39 -6.11 8.36
CA ILE A 39 -3.39 -5.61 9.74
C ILE A 39 -2.56 -6.53 10.64
N ALA A 40 -2.71 -7.86 10.53
CA ALA A 40 -1.93 -8.80 11.34
C ALA A 40 -0.41 -8.66 11.09
N LEU A 41 0.00 -8.50 9.82
CA LEU A 41 1.39 -8.21 9.46
C LEU A 41 1.85 -6.85 10.00
N GLY A 42 0.99 -5.83 9.94
CA GLY A 42 1.25 -4.51 10.50
C GLY A 42 1.46 -4.54 12.01
N ILE A 43 0.60 -5.24 12.75
CA ILE A 43 0.74 -5.44 14.20
C ILE A 43 2.05 -6.15 14.51
N LYS A 44 2.36 -7.25 13.79
CA LYS A 44 3.64 -7.95 13.96
C LYS A 44 4.83 -7.04 13.69
N ALA A 45 4.77 -6.21 12.65
CA ALA A 45 5.83 -5.25 12.34
C ALA A 45 6.01 -4.21 13.45
N CYS A 46 4.92 -3.69 14.04
CA CYS A 46 5.00 -2.81 15.20
C CYS A 46 5.68 -3.49 16.40
N LEU A 47 5.35 -4.76 16.67
CA LEU A 47 5.95 -5.53 17.76
C LEU A 47 7.46 -5.75 17.57
N GLU A 48 7.92 -5.82 16.32
CA GLU A 48 9.33 -5.93 15.93
C GLU A 48 10.02 -4.56 15.79
N GLY A 49 9.35 -3.47 16.19
CA GLY A 49 9.92 -2.11 16.25
C GLY A 49 9.83 -1.29 14.97
N TYR A 50 9.16 -1.78 13.92
CA TYR A 50 8.94 -1.00 12.70
C TYR A 50 7.88 0.07 12.90
N LYS A 51 8.08 1.22 12.25
CA LYS A 51 7.07 2.28 12.16
C LYS A 51 6.08 1.95 11.06
N VAL A 52 4.83 1.67 11.43
CA VAL A 52 3.78 1.28 10.49
C VAL A 52 2.71 2.37 10.39
N LEU A 53 2.28 2.66 9.17
CA LEU A 53 1.08 3.45 8.89
C LEU A 53 0.04 2.55 8.24
N PHE A 54 -1.21 2.58 8.72
CA PHE A 54 -2.36 1.97 8.08
C PHE A 54 -3.36 3.06 7.67
N THR A 55 -3.89 2.97 6.46
CA THR A 55 -4.96 3.84 5.97
C THR A 55 -5.71 3.15 4.83
N ILE A 56 -6.96 3.56 4.60
CA ILE A 56 -7.64 3.28 3.33
C ILE A 56 -7.16 4.28 2.26
N VAL A 57 -7.13 3.82 1.02
CA VAL A 57 -6.66 4.58 -0.14
C VAL A 57 -7.42 5.90 -0.37
N PRO A 58 -8.77 5.96 -0.30
CA PRO A 58 -9.49 7.22 -0.47
C PRO A 58 -9.09 8.30 0.54
N LEU A 59 -9.00 7.94 1.82
CA LEU A 59 -8.58 8.86 2.89
C LEU A 59 -7.15 9.36 2.67
N PHE A 60 -6.27 8.48 2.20
CA PHE A 60 -4.87 8.83 1.94
C PHE A 60 -4.73 9.84 0.79
N ILE A 61 -5.51 9.68 -0.28
CA ILE A 61 -5.55 10.65 -1.38
C ILE A 61 -6.06 12.01 -0.89
N THR A 62 -7.15 12.04 -0.11
CA THR A 62 -7.66 13.29 0.46
C THR A 62 -6.58 14.03 1.24
N GLN A 63 -5.83 13.32 2.09
CA GLN A 63 -4.71 13.91 2.84
C GLN A 63 -3.60 14.42 1.90
N LEU A 64 -3.21 13.64 0.89
CA LEU A 64 -2.20 14.06 -0.09
C LEU A 64 -2.60 15.35 -0.81
N LYS A 65 -3.86 15.49 -1.19
CA LYS A 65 -4.40 16.70 -1.84
C LYS A 65 -4.38 17.92 -0.94
N GLU A 66 -4.83 17.79 0.30
CA GLU A 66 -4.79 18.88 1.30
C GLU A 66 -3.35 19.37 1.56
N LEU A 67 -2.38 18.48 1.49
CA LEU A 67 -0.98 18.84 1.73
C LEU A 67 -0.30 19.44 0.51
N LYS A 68 -0.73 19.04 -0.70
CA LYS A 68 -0.34 19.69 -1.95
C LYS A 68 -0.81 21.14 -1.97
N SER A 69 -2.09 21.40 -1.65
CA SER A 69 -2.66 22.75 -1.65
C SER A 69 -1.99 23.68 -0.63
N ASN A 70 -1.65 23.16 0.54
CA ASN A 70 -0.99 23.91 1.61
C ASN A 70 0.53 24.13 1.41
N LYS A 71 1.10 23.82 0.24
CA LYS A 71 2.56 23.83 -0.04
C LYS A 71 3.41 23.04 0.98
N SER A 72 2.78 22.14 1.74
CA SER A 72 3.39 21.35 2.80
C SER A 72 3.71 19.92 2.33
N LEU A 73 3.63 19.65 1.04
CA LEU A 73 3.87 18.34 0.44
C LEU A 73 5.24 17.76 0.86
N ARG A 74 6.28 18.60 0.89
CA ARG A 74 7.64 18.20 1.30
C ARG A 74 7.70 17.80 2.79
N GLY A 75 7.00 18.52 3.65
CA GLY A 75 6.90 18.20 5.08
C GLY A 75 6.16 16.88 5.33
N TYR A 76 5.12 16.60 4.54
CA TYR A 76 4.40 15.33 4.64
C TYR A 76 5.16 14.16 4.03
N GLN A 77 5.83 14.33 2.89
CA GLN A 77 6.75 13.34 2.34
C GLN A 77 7.84 12.97 3.36
N ASN A 78 8.38 13.96 4.09
CA ASN A 78 9.30 13.74 5.20
C ASN A 78 8.67 13.04 6.41
N LYS A 79 7.36 13.18 6.62
CA LYS A 79 6.63 12.42 7.66
C LYS A 79 6.42 10.98 7.21
N LEU A 80 6.05 10.77 5.96
CA LEU A 80 5.77 9.46 5.39
C LEU A 80 7.02 8.61 5.17
N SER A 81 8.17 9.24 4.91
CA SER A 81 9.46 8.55 4.82
C SER A 81 9.90 7.92 6.15
N LYS A 82 9.31 8.35 7.28
CA LYS A 82 9.57 7.77 8.61
C LYS A 82 8.91 6.40 8.80
N TYR A 83 7.92 6.03 7.99
CA TYR A 83 7.25 4.75 8.10
C TYR A 83 7.99 3.68 7.29
N ASP A 84 8.42 2.64 8.01
CA ASP A 84 9.06 1.46 7.43
C ASP A 84 8.08 0.67 6.57
N LEU A 85 6.82 0.63 7.00
CA LEU A 85 5.72 -0.02 6.30
C LEU A 85 4.53 0.93 6.20
N VAL A 86 3.97 1.07 5.00
CA VAL A 86 2.67 1.71 4.77
C VAL A 86 1.71 0.65 4.26
N ILE A 87 0.52 0.57 4.85
CA ILE A 87 -0.56 -0.32 4.44
C ILE A 87 -1.66 0.55 3.83
N LEU A 88 -1.91 0.34 2.55
CA LEU A 88 -2.93 1.00 1.74
C LEU A 88 -4.05 0.01 1.45
N ASP A 89 -5.14 0.12 2.19
CA ASP A 89 -6.31 -0.75 2.06
C ASP A 89 -7.31 -0.20 1.03
N GLU A 90 -8.09 -1.08 0.40
CA GLU A 90 -9.18 -0.71 -0.54
C GLU A 90 -8.73 0.02 -1.82
N PHE A 91 -7.58 -0.36 -2.37
CA PHE A 91 -7.16 0.11 -3.70
C PHE A 91 -8.13 -0.38 -4.78
N GLY A 92 -8.57 0.52 -5.67
CA GLY A 92 -9.45 0.19 -6.80
C GLY A 92 -10.88 0.71 -6.69
N TYR A 93 -11.29 1.28 -5.56
CA TYR A 93 -12.55 2.02 -5.45
C TYR A 93 -12.46 3.47 -5.97
N ILE A 94 -11.27 3.93 -6.41
CA ILE A 94 -11.10 5.27 -6.96
C ILE A 94 -11.48 5.25 -8.45
N SER A 95 -12.78 5.37 -8.72
CA SER A 95 -13.22 5.83 -10.04
C SER A 95 -13.09 7.35 -10.10
N ALA A 96 -12.30 7.85 -11.07
CA ALA A 96 -12.33 9.21 -11.62
C ALA A 96 -11.58 10.37 -10.90
N ASP A 97 -10.42 10.11 -10.31
CA ASP A 97 -9.56 11.19 -9.80
C ASP A 97 -8.10 11.04 -10.27
N ASN A 98 -7.80 11.54 -11.47
CA ASN A 98 -6.48 11.47 -12.09
C ASN A 98 -5.38 12.10 -11.21
N GLU A 99 -5.69 13.22 -10.54
CA GLU A 99 -4.74 13.85 -9.63
C GLU A 99 -4.48 12.97 -8.40
N GLY A 100 -5.52 12.37 -7.83
CA GLY A 100 -5.38 11.44 -6.71
C GLY A 100 -4.54 10.21 -7.08
N ALA A 101 -4.76 9.65 -8.26
CA ALA A 101 -4.00 8.54 -8.79
C ALA A 101 -2.52 8.90 -8.99
N GLU A 102 -2.23 10.07 -9.57
CA GLU A 102 -0.86 10.58 -9.76
C GLU A 102 -0.14 10.78 -8.41
N LEU A 103 -0.81 11.36 -7.42
CA LEU A 103 -0.26 11.57 -6.08
C LEU A 103 0.05 10.25 -5.37
N LEU A 104 -0.86 9.28 -5.49
CA LEU A 104 -0.69 7.94 -4.94
C LEU A 104 0.47 7.20 -5.62
N PHE A 105 0.54 7.26 -6.95
CA PHE A 105 1.62 6.65 -7.74
C PHE A 105 2.98 7.26 -7.40
N THR A 106 3.05 8.59 -7.31
CA THR A 106 4.26 9.30 -6.90
C THR A 106 4.70 8.85 -5.51
N HIS A 107 3.76 8.73 -4.57
CA HIS A 107 4.06 8.26 -3.22
C HIS A 107 4.64 6.83 -3.19
N ILE A 108 4.00 5.88 -3.90
CA ILE A 108 4.45 4.48 -3.95
C ILE A 108 5.82 4.39 -4.64
N SER A 109 6.03 5.15 -5.72
CA SER A 109 7.30 5.19 -6.45
C SER A 109 8.45 5.67 -5.58
N LEU A 110 8.25 6.73 -4.78
CA LEU A 110 9.27 7.24 -3.86
C LEU A 110 9.65 6.24 -2.75
N ARG A 111 8.75 5.32 -2.41
CA ARG A 111 9.01 4.28 -1.39
C ARG A 111 9.67 3.04 -1.96
N THR A 112 9.38 2.69 -3.21
CA THR A 112 9.80 1.43 -3.82
C THR A 112 11.32 1.27 -3.80
N GLY A 113 11.79 0.11 -3.34
CA GLY A 113 13.21 -0.19 -3.20
C GLY A 113 13.89 0.43 -1.96
N GLN A 114 13.19 1.25 -1.19
CA GLN A 114 13.69 1.85 0.05
C GLN A 114 12.87 1.43 1.27
N LYS A 115 11.53 1.42 1.16
CA LYS A 115 10.56 1.11 2.20
C LYS A 115 9.41 0.30 1.60
N SER A 116 8.71 -0.46 2.44
CA SER A 116 7.68 -1.38 1.95
C SER A 116 6.29 -0.80 1.99
N THR A 117 5.47 -1.22 1.04
CA THR A 117 4.04 -0.90 0.98
C THR A 117 3.25 -2.19 0.83
N ILE A 118 2.26 -2.41 1.70
CA ILE A 118 1.22 -3.43 1.50
C ILE A 118 0.03 -2.74 0.83
N ILE A 119 -0.49 -3.30 -0.25
CA ILE A 119 -1.69 -2.82 -0.93
C ILE A 119 -2.73 -3.94 -0.90
N THR A 120 -3.98 -3.61 -0.55
CA THR A 120 -5.10 -4.53 -0.76
C THR A 120 -5.99 -4.01 -1.87
N THR A 121 -6.49 -4.92 -2.72
CA THR A 121 -7.43 -4.56 -3.79
C THR A 121 -8.45 -5.67 -4.01
N ASN A 122 -9.66 -5.26 -4.38
CA ASN A 122 -10.70 -6.13 -4.91
C ASN A 122 -10.66 -6.26 -6.45
N LEU A 123 -9.78 -5.52 -7.13
CA LEU A 123 -9.61 -5.61 -8.58
C LEU A 123 -9.00 -6.96 -8.97
N SER A 124 -9.60 -7.61 -9.96
CA SER A 124 -8.97 -8.73 -10.67
C SER A 124 -7.69 -8.25 -11.33
N PHE A 125 -6.67 -9.13 -11.38
CA PHE A 125 -5.37 -8.82 -12.01
C PHE A 125 -5.53 -8.33 -13.47
N ASP A 126 -6.58 -8.77 -14.16
CA ASP A 126 -6.90 -8.39 -15.54
C ASP A 126 -7.23 -6.88 -15.69
N SER A 127 -7.72 -6.23 -14.63
CA SER A 127 -8.01 -4.78 -14.62
C SER A 127 -6.78 -3.92 -14.30
N TRP A 128 -5.63 -4.52 -13.97
CA TRP A 128 -4.40 -3.76 -13.74
C TRP A 128 -3.80 -3.26 -15.05
N GLY A 129 -4.02 -3.97 -16.16
CA GLY A 129 -3.60 -3.57 -17.50
C GLY A 129 -4.26 -2.27 -17.97
N GLU A 130 -5.54 -2.07 -17.63
CA GLU A 130 -6.27 -0.83 -17.96
C GLU A 130 -5.78 0.39 -17.16
N ILE A 131 -5.14 0.19 -16.00
CA ILE A 131 -4.62 1.26 -15.14
C ILE A 131 -3.15 1.59 -15.45
N LEU A 132 -2.38 0.63 -15.97
CA LEU A 132 -0.93 0.77 -16.21
C LEU A 132 -0.53 1.04 -17.67
N VAL A 133 -1.41 0.79 -18.65
CA VAL A 133 -1.08 1.00 -20.07
C VAL A 133 -1.37 2.43 -20.56
N THR A 134 -2.16 3.23 -19.85
CA THR A 134 -2.56 4.57 -20.34
C THR A 134 -1.58 5.71 -19.98
N GLN A 135 -0.42 5.42 -19.36
CA GLN A 135 0.61 6.44 -19.07
C GLN A 135 2.05 5.98 -19.35
N LEU A 136 2.25 5.13 -20.35
CA LEU A 136 3.53 4.98 -21.05
C LEU A 136 3.35 5.34 -22.52
#